data_AF-A0A928RBX6-F1
#
_entry.id   AF-A0A928RBX6-F1
#
_cell.length_a   1.000
_cell.length_b   1.000
_cell.length_c   1.000
_cell.angle_alpha   90.00
_cell.angle_beta   90.00
_cell.angle_gamma   90.00
#
_symmetry.space_group_name_H-M   'P 1'
#
loop_
_entity.id
_entity.type
_entity.pdbx_description
1 polymer ?
#
loop_
_entity_poly.entity_id
_entity_poly.type
_entity_poly.pdbx_seq_one_letter_code
_entity_poly.pdbx_strand_id
1 'polypeptide(L)' 'MKNESVKSVSIRIPVSLLEELRFVSDYEGRSINSQVLYLIRQCISDFKEKHNS' A
#
# COMPACT_ATOMS: atom_id res chain seq x y z
N MET A 1 -15.00 14.21 11.46
CA MET A 1 -14.20 13.23 10.69
C MET A 1 -15.14 12.11 10.31
N LYS A 2 -15.30 11.78 9.01
CA LYS A 2 -16.12 10.62 8.62
C LYS A 2 -15.44 9.38 9.21
N ASN A 3 -16.13 8.67 10.10
CA ASN A 3 -15.69 7.37 10.61
C ASN A 3 -15.86 6.35 9.48
N GLU A 4 -14.86 6.25 8.62
CA GLU A 4 -14.82 5.22 7.60
C GLU A 4 -14.54 3.89 8.28
N SER A 5 -15.44 2.92 8.10
CA SER A 5 -15.28 1.59 8.70
C SER A 5 -14.07 0.90 8.08
N VAL A 6 -13.03 0.63 8.88
CA VAL A 6 -11.86 -0.10 8.41
C VAL A 6 -12.23 -1.56 8.18
N LYS A 7 -11.97 -2.07 6.98
CA LYS A 7 -12.09 -3.49 6.64
C LYS A 7 -10.69 -4.08 6.47
N SER A 8 -10.45 -5.24 7.07
CA SER A 8 -9.22 -6.00 6.83
C SER A 8 -9.30 -6.72 5.48
N VAL A 9 -8.18 -6.75 4.77
CA VAL A 9 -8.01 -7.51 3.53
C VAL A 9 -6.85 -8.47 3.74
N SER A 10 -7.08 -9.75 3.47
CA SER A 10 -6.02 -10.76 3.44
C SER A 10 -5.49 -10.89 2.02
N ILE A 11 -4.19 -10.70 1.83
CA ILE A 11 -3.53 -10.73 0.53
C ILE A 11 -2.61 -11.96 0.49
N ARG A 12 -2.70 -12.74 -0.60
CA ARG A 12 -1.73 -13.81 -0.86
C ARG A 12 -0.51 -13.19 -1.53
N ILE A 13 0.63 -13.28 -0.86
CA ILE A 13 1.90 -12.74 -1.32
C ILE A 13 3.00 -13.82 -1.18
N PRO A 14 3.86 -14.03 -2.18
CA PRO A 14 5.04 -14.87 -2.01
C PRO A 14 5.91 -14.35 -0.86
N VAL A 15 6.48 -15.26 -0.08
CA VAL A 15 7.32 -14.90 1.08
C VAL A 15 8.50 -14.03 0.66
N SER A 16 9.15 -14.34 -0.46
CA SER A 16 10.27 -13.54 -0.98
C SER A 16 9.88 -12.09 -1.24
N LEU A 17 8.70 -11.87 -1.83
CA LEU A 17 8.21 -10.52 -2.11
C LEU A 17 7.81 -9.77 -0.82
N LEU A 18 7.30 -10.48 0.18
CA LEU A 18 7.00 -9.89 1.49
C LEU A 18 8.28 -9.42 2.20
N GLU A 19 9.38 -10.17 2.10
CA GLU A 19 10.67 -9.78 2.67
C GLU A 19 11.27 -8.57 1.94
N GLU A 20 11.18 -8.51 0.62
CA GLU A 20 11.58 -7.32 -0.14
C GLU A 20 10.74 -6.09 0.26
N LEU A 21 9.43 -6.26 0.38
CA LEU A 21 8.54 -5.19 0.83
C LEU A 21 8.88 -4.74 2.25
N ARG A 22 9.23 -5.66 3.16
CA ARG A 22 9.67 -5.35 4.52
C ARG A 22 10.95 -4.52 4.50
N PHE A 23 11.95 -4.93 3.72
CA PHE A 23 13.21 -4.19 3.58
C PHE A 23 12.96 -2.74 3.11
N VAL A 24 12.12 -2.55 2.09
CA VAL A 24 11.75 -1.20 1.61
C VAL A 24 10.98 -0.42 2.68
N SER A 25 10.03 -1.07 3.37
CA SER A 25 9.24 -0.43 4.42
C SER A 25 10.11 0.06 5.57
N ASP A 26 11.08 -0.75 6.00
CA ASP A 26 12.03 -0.40 7.07
C ASP A 26 12.93 0.77 6.63
N TYR A 27 13.42 0.76 5.39
CA TYR A 27 14.19 1.87 4.82
C TYR A 27 13.39 3.17 4.75
N GLU A 28 12.11 3.11 4.37
CA GLU A 28 11.21 4.28 4.30
C GLU A 28 10.63 4.69 5.66
N GLY A 29 10.95 3.97 6.75
CA GLY A 29 10.46 4.27 8.10
C GLY A 29 8.95 4.02 8.27
N ARG A 30 8.40 3.05 7.53
CA ARG A 30 6.97 2.74 7.48
C ARG A 30 6.70 1.32 7.97
N SER A 31 5.56 1.09 8.60
CA SER A 31 5.04 -0.26 8.77
C SER A 31 4.67 -0.87 7.41
N ILE A 32 4.70 -2.19 7.29
CA ILE A 32 4.25 -2.89 6.07
C ILE A 32 2.84 -2.45 5.67
N ASN A 33 1.91 -2.33 6.63
CA ASN A 33 0.54 -1.89 6.34
C ASN A 33 0.49 -0.47 5.78
N SER A 34 1.21 0.46 6.41
CA SER A 34 1.26 1.85 5.91
C SER A 34 1.97 1.94 4.56
N GLN A 35 2.91 1.05 4.27
CA GLN A 35 3.58 0.98 2.98
C GLN A 35 2.65 0.47 1.89
N VAL A 36 1.92 -0.61 2.14
CA VAL A 36 0.90 -1.14 1.21
C VAL A 36 -0.16 -0.08 0.93
N LEU A 37 -0.65 0.62 1.95
CA LEU A 37 -1.62 1.71 1.77
C LEU A 37 -1.05 2.88 0.95
N TYR A 38 0.23 3.21 1.13
CA TYR A 38 0.91 4.24 0.34
C TYR A 38 1.00 3.83 -1.13
N LEU A 39 1.47 2.61 -1.42
CA LEU A 39 1.59 2.08 -2.77
C LEU A 39 0.23 1.99 -3.49
N ILE A 40 -0.83 1.57 -2.79
CA ILE A 40 -2.19 1.55 -3.34
C ILE A 40 -2.65 2.96 -3.72
N ARG A 41 -2.44 3.94 -2.83
CA ARG A 41 -2.83 5.34 -3.09
C ARG A 41 -2.06 5.92 -4.27
N GLN A 42 -0.76 5.64 -4.36
CA GLN A 42 0.08 6.07 -5.47
C GLN A 42 -0.41 5.48 -6.78
N CYS A 43 -0.66 4.16 -6.81
CA CYS A 43 -1.20 3.46 -7.98
C CYS A 43 -2.53 4.09 -8.47
N ILE A 44 -3.44 4.40 -7.54
CA ILE A 44 -4.72 5.06 -7.87
C ILE A 44 -4.49 6.49 -8.39
N SER A 45 -3.60 7.26 -7.76
CA SER A 45 -3.27 8.63 -8.19
C SER A 45 -2.69 8.63 -9.60
N ASP A 46 -1.67 7.81 -9.84
CA ASP A 46 -1.00 7.68 -11.13
C ASP A 46 -1.99 7.23 -12.23
N PHE A 47 -2.92 6.34 -11.89
CA PHE A 47 -3.96 5.90 -12.81
C PHE A 47 -4.90 7.06 -13.18
N LYS A 48 -5.35 7.83 -12.19
CA LYS A 48 -6.25 8.98 -12.37
C LYS A 48 -5.62 10.10 -13.20
N GLU A 49 -4.37 10.44 -12.89
CA GLU A 49 -3.60 11.45 -13.62
C GLU A 49 -3.45 11.07 -15.10
N LYS A 50 -3.17 9.80 -15.40
CA LYS A 50 -3.05 9.31 -16.78
C LYS A 50 -4.36 9.32 -17.57
N HIS A 51 -5.51 9.28 -16.90
CA HIS A 51 -6.82 9.14 -17.54
C HIS A 51 -7.75 10.35 -17.33
N ASN A 52 -7.22 11.49 -16.87
CA ASN A 52 -7.96 12.76 -16.65
C ASN A 52 -9.25 12.59 -15.82
N SER A 53 -9.23 11.77 -14.77
CA SER A 53 -10.39 11.52 -13.89
C SER A 53 -10.14 11.82 -12.43
#